data_AF-A0A9E2ANZ7-F1
#
_entry.id   AF-A0A9E2ANZ7-F1
#
_cell.length_a   1.000
_cell.length_b   1.000
_cell.length_c   1.000
_cell.angle_alpha   90.00
_cell.angle_beta   90.00
_cell.angle_gamma   90.00
#
_symmetry.space_group_name_H-M   'P 1'
#
loop_
_entity.id
_entity.type
_entity.pdbx_description
1 polymer ?
#
loop_
_entity_poly.entity_id
_entity_poly.type
_entity_poly.pdbx_seq_one_letter_code
_entity_poly.pdbx_strand_id
1 'polypeptide(L)'
;MKPKKTVLFCLIIGISCLPGCQKGDDSDTNAIPFTIDFEQRSPTPGAIDLAPDLTFEWTQSQRAVKFELHYGETPDANDVIIKNITTNSYSVTGLTFGARYYWKIVGVDSQRRTASTVTWNFDIKTNFFELNSAFEIPQLNRTTSIWMYLPPDYDSGANQYPVLYMLEGELAFAPAVGAIVGEWHVDETLDQLFKEKGLGVIVVAIANHNNHNGDRCDETLPWVVSNDIEAICREASGPHGGLAEGYLNFIAKTLKPYIDNNYRT
;
A
#
# COMPACT_ATOMS: atom_id res chain seq x y z
N MET A 1 15.20 -19.13 29.63
CA MET A 1 14.00 -19.69 30.32
C MET A 1 12.80 -19.47 29.40
N LYS A 2 12.24 -20.52 28.79
CA LYS A 2 11.14 -20.42 27.80
C LYS A 2 9.81 -20.02 28.49
N PRO A 3 8.93 -19.20 27.88
CA PRO A 3 7.63 -18.90 28.45
C PRO A 3 6.70 -20.13 28.37
N LYS A 4 6.10 -20.48 29.51
CA LYS A 4 5.10 -21.56 29.62
C LYS A 4 3.80 -21.11 28.92
N LYS A 5 3.33 -21.90 27.95
CA LYS A 5 1.99 -21.78 27.37
C LYS A 5 0.97 -22.32 28.37
N THR A 6 0.09 -21.46 28.88
CA THR A 6 -1.05 -21.85 29.71
C THR A 6 -2.16 -22.36 28.80
N VAL A 7 -2.46 -23.66 28.87
CA VAL A 7 -3.59 -24.28 28.18
C VAL A 7 -4.77 -24.30 29.16
N LEU A 8 -5.85 -23.61 28.82
CA LEU A 8 -7.09 -23.57 29.60
C LEU A 8 -7.97 -24.76 29.18
N PHE A 9 -8.19 -25.71 30.10
CA PHE A 9 -9.14 -26.80 29.93
C PHE A 9 -10.53 -26.32 30.39
N CYS A 10 -11.49 -26.23 29.47
CA CYS A 10 -12.87 -25.91 29.79
C CYS A 10 -13.67 -27.21 29.98
N LEU A 11 -14.18 -27.43 31.19
CA LEU A 11 -14.97 -28.60 31.56
C LEU A 11 -16.45 -28.36 31.17
N ILE A 12 -16.96 -29.05 30.15
CA ILE A 12 -18.38 -28.98 29.78
C ILE A 12 -19.15 -29.95 30.69
N ILE A 13 -19.87 -29.39 31.66
CA ILE A 13 -20.84 -30.13 32.49
C ILE A 13 -22.18 -30.10 31.75
N GLY A 14 -22.60 -31.25 31.25
CA GLY A 14 -23.93 -31.44 30.66
C GLY A 14 -25.00 -31.38 31.74
N ILE A 15 -25.77 -30.29 31.74
CA ILE A 15 -27.02 -30.17 32.52
C ILE A 15 -28.16 -30.54 31.57
N SER A 16 -28.77 -31.69 31.81
CA SER A 16 -30.03 -32.11 31.21
C SER A 16 -31.18 -31.36 31.87
N CYS A 17 -31.86 -30.50 31.11
CA CYS A 17 -33.17 -29.95 31.48
C CYS A 17 -34.27 -30.58 30.62
N LEU A 18 -35.34 -30.99 31.32
CA LEU A 18 -36.54 -31.68 30.86
C LEU A 18 -37.32 -30.90 29.78
N PRO A 19 -38.18 -31.59 28.98
CA PRO A 19 -38.97 -30.96 27.93
C PRO A 19 -40.16 -30.23 28.53
N GLY A 20 -40.25 -28.92 28.29
CA GLY A 20 -41.37 -28.14 28.81
C GLY A 20 -41.26 -26.66 28.53
N CYS A 21 -41.33 -26.26 27.26
CA CYS A 21 -41.91 -24.96 26.92
C CYS A 21 -42.60 -25.10 25.56
N GLN A 22 -43.90 -24.83 25.52
CA GLN A 22 -44.72 -24.87 24.33
C GLN A 22 -44.06 -24.02 23.24
N LYS A 23 -43.93 -24.61 22.05
CA LYS A 23 -43.67 -23.88 20.81
C LYS A 23 -44.77 -22.83 20.70
N GLY A 24 -44.43 -21.57 20.99
CA GLY A 24 -45.21 -20.44 20.55
C GLY A 24 -45.42 -20.61 19.05
N ASP A 25 -46.67 -20.53 18.64
CA ASP A 25 -47.06 -20.53 17.25
C ASP A 25 -46.50 -19.23 16.63
N ASP A 26 -45.24 -19.26 16.17
CA ASP A 26 -44.64 -18.21 15.36
C ASP A 26 -45.27 -18.24 13.96
N SER A 27 -46.55 -17.91 13.90
CA SER A 27 -47.25 -17.53 12.68
C SER A 27 -47.09 -16.04 12.43
N ASP A 28 -45.84 -15.55 12.44
CA ASP A 28 -45.50 -14.28 11.78
C ASP A 28 -44.89 -14.56 10.40
N THR A 29 -45.60 -15.36 9.61
CA THR A 29 -45.20 -15.79 8.26
C THR A 29 -45.41 -14.70 7.19
N ASN A 30 -45.72 -13.46 7.60
CA ASN A 30 -45.92 -12.32 6.70
C ASN A 30 -44.96 -11.15 6.95
N ALA A 31 -43.90 -11.33 7.76
CA ALA A 31 -42.89 -10.29 7.91
C ALA A 31 -42.19 -10.02 6.56
N ILE A 32 -42.51 -8.89 5.92
CA ILE A 32 -41.85 -8.46 4.67
C ILE A 32 -40.34 -8.39 4.95
N PRO A 33 -39.51 -9.19 4.26
CA PRO A 33 -38.07 -9.18 4.47
C PRO A 33 -37.53 -7.76 4.26
N PHE A 34 -36.45 -7.42 4.97
CA PHE A 34 -35.80 -6.15 4.72
C PHE A 34 -35.03 -6.24 3.41
N THR A 35 -35.65 -5.76 2.34
CA THR A 35 -35.01 -5.60 1.03
C THR A 35 -34.18 -4.33 1.02
N ILE A 36 -33.02 -4.38 0.38
CA ILE A 36 -32.16 -3.22 0.15
C ILE A 36 -32.91 -2.11 -0.59
N ASP A 37 -32.81 -0.88 -0.07
CA ASP A 37 -33.42 0.35 -0.61
C ASP A 37 -32.44 1.54 -0.59
N PHE A 38 -31.14 1.25 -0.50
CA PHE A 38 -30.05 2.21 -0.49
C PHE A 38 -28.89 1.73 -1.39
N GLU A 39 -28.08 2.67 -1.88
CA GLU A 39 -27.04 2.44 -2.87
C GLU A 39 -25.73 3.10 -2.45
N GLN A 40 -24.60 2.43 -2.70
CA GLN A 40 -23.27 3.01 -2.56
C GLN A 40 -23.06 4.15 -3.57
N ARG A 41 -22.30 5.19 -3.18
CA ARG A 41 -21.99 6.35 -4.04
C ARG A 41 -20.50 6.56 -4.22
N SER A 42 -19.75 6.55 -3.12
CA SER A 42 -18.31 6.79 -3.13
C SER A 42 -17.62 5.95 -2.06
N PRO A 43 -16.42 5.39 -2.31
CA PRO A 43 -15.73 5.35 -3.60
C PRO A 43 -16.43 4.41 -4.60
N THR A 44 -16.38 4.73 -5.90
CA THR A 44 -17.02 3.94 -6.97
C THR A 44 -16.31 2.60 -7.18
N PRO A 45 -17.00 1.56 -7.69
CA PRO A 45 -16.37 0.25 -7.88
C PRO A 45 -15.26 0.32 -8.92
N GLY A 46 -14.08 -0.18 -8.56
CA GLY A 46 -12.86 -0.16 -9.37
C GLY A 46 -12.18 1.21 -9.44
N ALA A 47 -12.52 2.15 -8.56
CA ALA A 47 -11.79 3.41 -8.46
C ALA A 47 -10.32 3.15 -8.11
N ILE A 48 -9.41 3.91 -8.70
CA ILE A 48 -7.96 3.80 -8.49
C ILE A 48 -7.40 5.17 -8.10
N ASP A 49 -6.16 5.18 -7.62
CA ASP A 49 -5.40 6.40 -7.30
C ASP A 49 -6.10 7.30 -6.27
N LEU A 50 -6.78 6.67 -5.31
CA LEU A 50 -7.49 7.40 -4.26
C LEU A 50 -6.55 7.80 -3.13
N ALA A 51 -6.81 8.95 -2.51
CA ALA A 51 -6.09 9.37 -1.31
C ALA A 51 -6.32 8.37 -0.15
N PRO A 52 -5.37 8.22 0.79
CA PRO A 52 -5.55 7.33 1.96
C PRO A 52 -6.62 7.83 2.94
N ASP A 53 -7.00 9.11 2.85
CA ASP A 53 -8.08 9.72 3.61
C ASP A 53 -9.32 9.84 2.70
N LEU A 54 -10.34 9.04 2.98
CA LEU A 54 -11.53 8.88 2.14
C LEU A 54 -12.82 9.08 2.92
N THR A 55 -13.82 9.58 2.21
CA THR A 55 -15.20 9.62 2.70
C THR A 55 -16.04 8.62 1.91
N PHE A 56 -16.59 7.64 2.63
CA PHE A 56 -17.57 6.71 2.11
C PHE A 56 -18.93 7.37 2.11
N GLU A 57 -19.68 7.19 1.04
CA GLU A 57 -21.00 7.79 0.86
C GLU A 57 -21.99 6.80 0.27
N TRP A 58 -23.25 6.89 0.68
CA TRP A 58 -24.37 6.09 0.19
C TRP A 58 -25.67 6.88 0.21
N THR A 59 -26.74 6.35 -0.37
CA THR A 59 -28.06 7.00 -0.33
C THR A 59 -28.80 6.72 0.98
N GLN A 60 -29.76 7.58 1.31
CA GLN A 60 -30.64 7.33 2.45
C GLN A 60 -31.52 6.10 2.22
N SER A 61 -31.78 5.35 3.29
CA SER A 61 -32.78 4.27 3.32
C SER A 61 -34.09 4.78 3.94
N GLN A 62 -35.23 4.26 3.51
CA GLN A 62 -36.52 4.52 4.15
C GLN A 62 -36.75 3.62 5.37
N ARG A 63 -36.06 2.49 5.45
CA ARG A 63 -36.27 1.45 6.48
C ARG A 63 -35.10 1.32 7.47
N ALA A 64 -33.87 1.56 7.04
CA ALA A 64 -32.71 1.50 7.92
C ALA A 64 -32.72 2.68 8.89
N VAL A 65 -32.60 2.38 10.18
CA VAL A 65 -32.45 3.40 11.23
C VAL A 65 -30.99 3.70 11.53
N LYS A 66 -30.08 2.84 11.08
CA LYS A 66 -28.64 2.97 11.18
C LYS A 66 -27.94 2.11 10.13
N PHE A 67 -26.66 2.39 9.91
CA PHE A 67 -25.80 1.66 9.00
C PHE A 67 -24.59 1.06 9.72
N GLU A 68 -24.05 0.01 9.12
CA GLU A 68 -22.72 -0.53 9.38
C GLU A 68 -21.87 -0.36 8.11
N LEU A 69 -20.72 0.29 8.22
CA LEU A 69 -19.71 0.34 7.17
C LEU A 69 -18.76 -0.83 7.35
N HIS A 70 -18.70 -1.69 6.35
CA HIS A 70 -17.81 -2.83 6.27
C HIS A 70 -16.72 -2.50 5.25
N TYR A 71 -15.46 -2.54 5.64
CA TYR A 71 -14.35 -2.36 4.72
C TYR A 71 -13.12 -3.15 5.16
N GLY A 72 -12.21 -3.39 4.23
CA GLY A 72 -10.94 -4.04 4.52
C GLY A 72 -10.22 -4.54 3.27
N GLU A 73 -9.08 -5.18 3.44
CA GLU A 73 -8.25 -5.68 2.33
C GLU A 73 -8.69 -7.08 1.88
N THR A 74 -9.59 -7.74 2.62
CA THR A 74 -10.18 -9.01 2.19
C THR A 74 -11.41 -8.81 1.30
N PRO A 75 -11.62 -9.65 0.26
CA PRO A 75 -12.74 -9.47 -0.68
C PRO A 75 -14.16 -9.49 -0.09
N ASP A 76 -14.35 -9.99 1.14
CA ASP A 76 -15.65 -9.97 1.80
C ASP A 76 -15.92 -8.67 2.60
N ALA A 77 -14.92 -7.80 2.69
CA ALA A 77 -14.91 -6.52 3.38
C ALA A 77 -15.21 -6.61 4.88
N ASN A 78 -14.91 -7.72 5.55
CA ASN A 78 -15.24 -7.92 6.96
C ASN A 78 -14.08 -7.67 7.94
N ASP A 79 -12.94 -7.16 7.47
CA ASP A 79 -11.78 -6.84 8.32
C ASP A 79 -12.14 -5.78 9.38
N VAL A 80 -12.82 -4.72 8.97
CA VAL A 80 -13.25 -3.62 9.83
C VAL A 80 -14.75 -3.36 9.66
N ILE A 81 -15.46 -3.29 10.79
CA ILE A 81 -16.91 -3.02 10.83
C ILE A 81 -17.18 -1.84 11.77
N ILE A 82 -17.59 -0.72 11.19
CA ILE A 82 -18.03 0.47 11.93
C ILE A 82 -19.54 0.43 12.05
N LYS A 83 -20.06 0.44 13.28
CA LYS A 83 -21.49 0.27 13.55
C LYS A 83 -22.16 1.56 14.03
N ASN A 84 -23.49 1.56 13.96
CA ASN A 84 -24.35 2.63 14.48
C ASN A 84 -24.14 3.99 13.79
N ILE A 85 -23.84 3.98 12.50
CA ILE A 85 -23.76 5.21 11.70
C ILE A 85 -25.19 5.68 11.39
N THR A 86 -25.53 6.90 11.77
CA THR A 86 -26.88 7.49 11.53
C THR A 86 -26.90 8.48 10.38
N THR A 87 -25.74 8.76 9.79
CA THR A 87 -25.55 9.58 8.59
C THR A 87 -25.46 8.69 7.35
N ASN A 88 -25.36 9.32 6.18
CA ASN A 88 -25.19 8.64 4.90
C ASN A 88 -23.75 8.71 4.38
N SER A 89 -22.84 9.08 5.27
CA SER A 89 -21.42 9.17 4.97
C SER A 89 -20.60 8.88 6.22
N TYR A 90 -19.36 8.43 5.99
CA TYR A 90 -18.38 8.19 7.04
C TYR A 90 -16.97 8.37 6.49
N SER A 91 -16.15 9.17 7.17
CA SER A 91 -14.76 9.41 6.79
C SER A 91 -13.82 8.44 7.51
N VAL A 92 -12.91 7.84 6.75
CA VAL A 92 -11.83 6.98 7.23
C VAL A 92 -10.51 7.61 6.79
N THR A 93 -9.54 7.62 7.69
CA THR A 93 -8.21 8.19 7.45
C THR A 93 -7.13 7.12 7.60
N GLY A 94 -6.00 7.31 6.91
CA GLY A 94 -4.83 6.44 7.06
C GLY A 94 -5.02 5.02 6.52
N LEU A 95 -5.75 4.88 5.41
CA LEU A 95 -5.72 3.65 4.61
C LEU A 95 -4.31 3.42 4.04
N THR A 96 -3.91 2.17 3.89
CA THR A 96 -2.56 1.81 3.44
C THR A 96 -2.35 2.23 1.98
N PHE A 97 -1.23 2.92 1.69
CA PHE A 97 -0.85 3.27 0.32
C PHE A 97 -0.63 2.01 -0.53
N GLY A 98 -0.95 2.07 -1.81
CA GLY A 98 -0.81 0.95 -2.76
C GLY A 98 -1.75 -0.23 -2.52
N ALA A 99 -2.52 -0.25 -1.42
CA ALA A 99 -3.40 -1.35 -1.08
C ALA A 99 -4.75 -1.26 -1.79
N ARG A 100 -5.29 -2.43 -2.12
CA ARG A 100 -6.67 -2.61 -2.57
C ARG A 100 -7.58 -2.83 -1.37
N TYR A 101 -8.65 -2.06 -1.30
CA TYR A 101 -9.71 -2.22 -0.31
C TYR A 101 -11.01 -2.68 -0.96
N TYR A 102 -11.80 -3.37 -0.17
CA TYR A 102 -13.15 -3.81 -0.46
C TYR A 102 -14.09 -3.17 0.56
N TRP A 103 -15.29 -2.82 0.14
CA TRP A 103 -16.28 -2.21 1.04
C TRP A 103 -17.72 -2.49 0.64
N LYS A 104 -18.60 -2.46 1.64
CA LYS A 104 -20.06 -2.56 1.49
C LYS A 104 -20.75 -1.82 2.65
N ILE A 105 -22.02 -1.49 2.45
CA ILE A 105 -22.87 -0.90 3.49
C ILE A 105 -23.96 -1.89 3.87
N VAL A 106 -24.14 -2.05 5.19
CA VAL A 106 -25.22 -2.84 5.76
C VAL A 106 -26.19 -1.91 6.48
N GLY A 107 -27.42 -1.84 5.98
CA GLY A 107 -28.51 -1.13 6.65
C GLY A 107 -29.11 -2.02 7.74
N VAL A 108 -29.46 -1.42 8.88
CA VAL A 108 -30.13 -2.10 10.00
C VAL A 108 -31.43 -1.35 10.32
N ASP A 109 -32.55 -2.06 10.31
CA ASP A 109 -33.86 -1.47 10.63
C ASP A 109 -34.19 -1.49 12.13
N SER A 110 -35.35 -0.93 12.50
CA SER A 110 -35.83 -0.87 13.89
C SER A 110 -36.08 -2.24 14.53
N GLN A 111 -36.28 -3.29 13.72
CA GLN A 111 -36.47 -4.67 14.14
C GLN A 111 -35.14 -5.45 14.15
N ARG A 112 -34.01 -4.77 13.94
CA ARG A 112 -32.64 -5.35 13.87
C ARG A 112 -32.43 -6.29 12.68
N ARG A 113 -33.27 -6.21 11.65
CA ARG A 113 -33.06 -6.91 10.39
C ARG A 113 -32.03 -6.15 9.56
N THR A 114 -31.29 -6.88 8.73
CA THR A 114 -30.19 -6.32 7.95
C THR A 114 -30.39 -6.53 6.45
N ALA A 115 -30.01 -5.54 5.66
CA ALA A 115 -29.83 -5.65 4.22
C ALA A 115 -28.43 -5.13 3.86
N SER A 116 -27.75 -5.74 2.90
CA SER A 116 -26.38 -5.37 2.51
C SER A 116 -26.32 -5.02 1.03
N THR A 117 -25.51 -4.02 0.69
CA THR A 117 -25.08 -3.80 -0.70
C THR A 117 -24.14 -4.93 -1.15
N VAL A 118 -23.87 -4.95 -2.45
CA VAL A 118 -22.75 -5.74 -2.99
C VAL A 118 -21.42 -5.19 -2.47
N THR A 119 -20.36 -6.00 -2.56
CA THR A 119 -19.01 -5.53 -2.24
C THR A 119 -18.40 -4.85 -3.45
N TRP A 120 -17.96 -3.61 -3.27
CA TRP A 120 -17.15 -2.86 -4.23
C TRP A 120 -15.69 -2.89 -3.82
N ASN A 121 -14.78 -2.66 -4.77
CA ASN A 121 -13.36 -2.51 -4.52
C ASN A 121 -12.85 -1.16 -5.01
N PHE A 122 -11.73 -0.71 -4.47
CA PHE A 122 -11.00 0.48 -4.90
C PHE A 122 -9.52 0.37 -4.48
N ASP A 123 -8.65 1.13 -5.14
CA ASP A 123 -7.21 1.14 -4.89
C ASP A 123 -6.77 2.51 -4.36
N ILE A 124 -5.98 2.49 -3.28
CA ILE A 124 -5.30 3.67 -2.75
C ILE A 124 -4.06 3.94 -3.59
N LYS A 125 -3.76 5.22 -3.84
CA LYS A 125 -2.55 5.65 -4.53
C LYS A 125 -1.30 5.06 -3.89
N THR A 126 -0.26 4.83 -4.68
CA THR A 126 1.08 4.58 -4.15
C THR A 126 1.66 5.89 -3.63
N ASN A 127 2.67 5.79 -2.78
CA ASN A 127 3.49 6.91 -2.32
C ASN A 127 4.87 6.94 -2.97
N PHE A 128 5.07 6.08 -3.95
CA PHE A 128 6.20 6.15 -4.89
C PHE A 128 5.73 6.44 -6.32
N PHE A 129 6.63 7.01 -7.12
CA PHE A 129 6.42 7.34 -8.53
C PHE A 129 7.73 7.40 -9.30
N GLU A 130 7.68 7.28 -10.62
CA GLU A 130 8.82 7.54 -11.50
C GLU A 130 8.97 9.06 -11.65
N LEU A 131 10.08 9.62 -11.15
CA LEU A 131 10.38 11.04 -11.27
C LEU A 131 10.68 11.41 -12.72
N ASN A 132 11.53 10.63 -13.37
CA ASN A 132 11.96 10.81 -14.74
C ASN A 132 12.57 9.50 -15.27
N SER A 133 12.07 9.00 -16.40
CA SER A 133 12.56 7.77 -17.04
C SER A 133 13.86 7.95 -17.84
N ALA A 134 14.28 9.20 -18.06
CA ALA A 134 15.51 9.56 -18.75
C ALA A 134 16.16 10.77 -18.08
N PHE A 135 16.46 10.65 -16.79
CA PHE A 135 17.17 11.68 -16.03
C PHE A 135 18.63 11.77 -16.52
N GLU A 136 19.03 12.97 -16.94
CA GLU A 136 20.37 13.23 -17.49
C GLU A 136 21.48 12.99 -16.44
N ILE A 137 22.53 12.30 -16.87
CA ILE A 137 23.79 12.09 -16.16
C ILE A 137 24.90 12.77 -16.97
N PRO A 138 25.05 14.10 -16.89
CA PRO A 138 26.02 14.83 -17.72
C PRO A 138 27.46 14.35 -17.55
N GLN A 139 27.80 13.87 -16.35
CA GLN A 139 29.13 13.37 -16.01
C GLN A 139 29.52 12.12 -16.81
N LEU A 140 28.54 11.35 -17.31
CA LEU A 140 28.73 10.11 -18.05
C LEU A 140 28.10 10.14 -19.46
N ASN A 141 27.53 11.28 -19.86
CA ASN A 141 26.85 11.50 -21.14
C ASN A 141 25.81 10.41 -21.47
N ARG A 142 24.88 10.17 -20.53
CA ARG A 142 23.82 9.16 -20.61
C ARG A 142 22.64 9.54 -19.72
N THR A 143 21.59 8.73 -19.72
CA THR A 143 20.37 8.95 -18.93
C THR A 143 19.96 7.70 -18.16
N THR A 144 19.44 7.86 -16.95
CA THR A 144 18.85 6.77 -16.15
C THR A 144 17.43 7.08 -15.67
N SER A 145 16.65 6.05 -15.30
CA SER A 145 15.39 6.23 -14.56
C SER A 145 15.67 6.58 -13.10
N ILE A 146 14.95 7.57 -12.59
CA ILE A 146 14.90 7.89 -11.16
C ILE A 146 13.48 7.64 -10.64
N TRP A 147 13.40 6.83 -9.59
CA TRP A 147 12.17 6.58 -8.84
C TRP A 147 12.25 7.27 -7.49
N MET A 148 11.10 7.71 -7.01
CA MET A 148 10.98 8.41 -5.76
C MET A 148 9.89 7.84 -4.88
N TYR A 149 10.12 7.85 -3.58
CA TYR A 149 9.11 7.65 -2.54
C TYR A 149 9.03 8.88 -1.66
N LEU A 150 7.81 9.27 -1.31
CA LEU A 150 7.51 10.35 -0.37
C LEU A 150 6.79 9.78 0.86
N PRO A 151 7.11 10.24 2.07
CA PRO A 151 6.46 9.73 3.28
C PRO A 151 4.96 10.08 3.31
N PRO A 152 4.12 9.31 4.02
CA PRO A 152 2.66 9.46 4.04
C PRO A 152 2.11 10.86 4.30
N ASP A 153 2.78 11.69 5.11
CA ASP A 153 2.35 13.05 5.45
C ASP A 153 2.90 14.14 4.53
N TYR A 154 3.60 13.77 3.45
CA TYR A 154 4.25 14.74 2.57
C TYR A 154 3.25 15.71 1.92
N ASP A 155 2.08 15.26 1.45
CA ASP A 155 1.14 16.18 0.77
C ASP A 155 0.39 17.12 1.73
N SER A 156 0.25 16.74 3.00
CA SER A 156 -0.54 17.48 3.99
C SER A 156 0.31 18.31 4.96
N GLY A 157 1.61 18.05 5.03
CA GLY A 157 2.54 18.68 5.94
C GLY A 157 3.46 19.73 5.31
N ALA A 158 4.18 20.45 6.19
CA ALA A 158 5.27 21.37 5.83
C ALA A 158 6.65 20.85 6.30
N ASN A 159 6.71 19.59 6.72
CA ASN A 159 7.92 18.96 7.22
C ASN A 159 8.97 18.83 6.10
N GLN A 160 10.23 18.92 6.51
CA GLN A 160 11.40 18.53 5.73
C GLN A 160 11.83 17.14 6.14
N TYR A 161 12.34 16.36 5.19
CA TYR A 161 12.66 14.95 5.41
C TYR A 161 14.09 14.63 5.00
N PRO A 162 14.79 13.77 5.77
CA PRO A 162 16.06 13.22 5.30
C PRO A 162 15.84 12.44 4.00
N VAL A 163 16.87 12.46 3.14
CA VAL A 163 16.85 11.76 1.86
C VAL A 163 17.78 10.55 1.89
N LEU A 164 17.23 9.39 1.55
CA LEU A 164 17.96 8.15 1.33
C LEU A 164 18.14 7.95 -0.18
N TYR A 165 19.39 8.02 -0.66
CA TYR A 165 19.73 7.68 -2.04
C TYR A 165 20.03 6.18 -2.12
N MET A 166 19.25 5.45 -2.92
CA MET A 166 19.41 4.02 -3.13
C MET A 166 19.99 3.77 -4.52
N LEU A 167 21.19 3.21 -4.55
CA LEU A 167 21.85 2.79 -5.79
C LEU A 167 21.27 1.45 -6.24
N GLU A 168 21.21 1.22 -7.55
CA GLU A 168 20.57 0.02 -8.13
C GLU A 168 19.13 -0.16 -7.62
N GLY A 169 18.41 0.95 -7.48
CA GLY A 169 17.08 1.00 -6.89
C GLY A 169 15.95 0.60 -7.82
N GLU A 170 16.22 -0.03 -8.98
CA GLU A 170 15.19 -0.39 -9.96
C GLU A 170 14.13 -1.38 -9.44
N LEU A 171 14.42 -2.08 -8.33
CA LEU A 171 13.50 -2.99 -7.65
C LEU A 171 13.03 -2.46 -6.28
N ALA A 172 13.26 -1.19 -5.97
CA ALA A 172 12.97 -0.64 -4.65
C ALA A 172 11.48 -0.70 -4.28
N PHE A 173 10.60 -0.33 -5.22
CA PHE A 173 9.16 -0.10 -4.96
C PHE A 173 8.19 -0.91 -5.81
N ALA A 174 8.67 -1.49 -6.91
CA ALA A 174 7.82 -2.25 -7.80
C ALA A 174 8.61 -3.41 -8.41
N PRO A 175 7.97 -4.55 -8.68
CA PRO A 175 8.63 -5.63 -9.38
C PRO A 175 8.87 -5.19 -10.82
N ALA A 176 10.11 -5.30 -11.31
CA ALA A 176 10.34 -5.11 -12.74
C ALA A 176 9.56 -6.19 -13.53
N VAL A 177 8.93 -5.78 -14.64
CA VAL A 177 8.17 -6.71 -15.49
C VAL A 177 9.10 -7.83 -15.97
N GLY A 178 8.84 -9.06 -15.52
CA GLY A 178 9.67 -10.23 -15.85
C GLY A 178 10.90 -10.45 -14.95
N ALA A 179 11.02 -9.77 -13.81
CA ALA A 179 12.10 -9.98 -12.86
C ALA A 179 12.06 -11.38 -12.23
N ILE A 180 13.24 -12.00 -12.12
CA ILE A 180 13.44 -13.29 -11.42
C ILE A 180 13.51 -13.07 -9.89
N VAL A 181 13.94 -11.88 -9.49
CA VAL A 181 13.98 -11.41 -8.10
C VAL A 181 12.79 -10.47 -7.86
N GLY A 182 12.13 -10.66 -6.72
CA GLY A 182 11.03 -9.79 -6.30
C GLY A 182 11.51 -8.38 -5.95
N GLU A 183 10.52 -7.51 -5.82
CA GLU A 183 10.64 -6.18 -5.21
C GLU A 183 11.27 -6.22 -3.80
N TRP A 184 11.89 -5.11 -3.38
CA TRP A 184 12.54 -4.98 -2.06
C TRP A 184 11.62 -4.54 -0.93
N HIS A 185 10.42 -4.08 -1.25
CA HIS A 185 9.37 -3.62 -0.34
C HIS A 185 9.80 -2.41 0.50
N VAL A 186 10.45 -1.44 -0.15
CA VAL A 186 10.98 -0.25 0.53
C VAL A 186 9.84 0.64 1.00
N ASP A 187 8.82 0.84 0.18
CA ASP A 187 7.67 1.68 0.48
C ASP A 187 6.81 1.11 1.62
N GLU A 188 6.50 -0.19 1.62
CA GLU A 188 5.73 -0.77 2.73
C GLU A 188 6.50 -0.76 4.04
N THR A 189 7.82 -1.00 3.98
CA THR A 189 8.69 -0.91 5.16
C THR A 189 8.71 0.50 5.72
N LEU A 190 8.85 1.53 4.87
CA LEU A 190 8.88 2.92 5.30
C LEU A 190 7.52 3.42 5.78
N ASP A 191 6.42 2.96 5.18
CA ASP A 191 5.07 3.25 5.67
C ASP A 191 4.81 2.68 7.05
N GLN A 192 5.26 1.45 7.29
CA GLN A 192 5.17 0.84 8.60
C GLN A 192 6.00 1.62 9.62
N LEU A 193 7.24 2.00 9.28
CA LEU A 193 8.10 2.78 10.16
C LEU A 193 7.54 4.19 10.42
N PHE A 194 6.94 4.82 9.42
CA PHE A 194 6.25 6.09 9.57
C PHE A 194 5.09 5.95 10.55
N LYS A 195 4.24 4.94 10.36
CA LYS A 195 3.07 4.68 11.23
C LYS A 195 3.46 4.32 12.66
N GLU A 196 4.50 3.52 12.85
CA GLU A 196 4.90 3.01 14.17
C GLU A 196 5.84 3.94 14.93
N LYS A 197 6.65 4.72 14.23
CA LYS A 197 7.76 5.51 14.81
C LYS A 197 7.74 6.99 14.42
N GLY A 198 6.88 7.41 13.49
CA GLY A 198 6.91 8.76 12.92
C GLY A 198 8.15 9.02 12.06
N LEU A 199 8.81 7.97 11.55
CA LEU A 199 10.00 8.10 10.72
C LEU A 199 9.61 8.41 9.27
N GLY A 200 9.65 9.68 8.89
CA GLY A 200 9.49 10.11 7.49
C GLY A 200 10.84 10.22 6.79
N VAL A 201 10.96 9.62 5.60
CA VAL A 201 12.16 9.63 4.76
C VAL A 201 11.72 9.78 3.30
N ILE A 202 12.41 10.62 2.53
CA ILE A 202 12.31 10.60 1.07
C ILE A 202 13.31 9.58 0.55
N VAL A 203 12.89 8.68 -0.34
CA VAL A 203 13.82 7.79 -1.03
C VAL A 203 13.98 8.23 -2.47
N VAL A 204 15.23 8.28 -2.92
CA VAL A 204 15.60 8.51 -4.32
C VAL A 204 16.30 7.25 -4.81
N ALA A 205 15.56 6.41 -5.53
CA ALA A 205 16.04 5.16 -6.09
C ALA A 205 16.55 5.39 -7.51
N ILE A 206 17.84 5.10 -7.72
CA ILE A 206 18.54 5.31 -8.98
C ILE A 206 18.60 3.97 -9.69
N ALA A 207 17.90 3.84 -10.81
CA ALA A 207 17.95 2.61 -11.59
C ALA A 207 19.36 2.38 -12.13
N ASN A 208 19.77 1.11 -12.19
CA ASN A 208 20.94 0.75 -12.98
C ASN A 208 20.66 0.89 -14.49
N HIS A 209 21.71 1.12 -15.26
CA HIS A 209 21.64 0.95 -16.71
C HIS A 209 21.75 -0.55 -17.01
N ASN A 210 20.68 -1.12 -17.56
CA ASN A 210 20.63 -2.52 -18.02
C ASN A 210 20.88 -2.65 -19.53
N ASN A 211 21.49 -1.63 -20.12
CA ASN A 211 21.92 -1.66 -21.51
C ASN A 211 23.06 -2.68 -21.61
N HIS A 212 22.88 -3.68 -22.46
CA HIS A 212 23.84 -4.76 -22.64
C HIS A 212 25.24 -4.20 -22.97
N ASN A 213 26.30 -4.90 -22.53
CA ASN A 213 27.73 -4.51 -22.54
C ASN A 213 28.28 -3.90 -21.22
N GLY A 214 27.83 -4.31 -20.04
CA GLY A 214 28.57 -4.03 -18.80
C GLY A 214 28.51 -2.60 -18.25
N ASP A 215 27.60 -1.74 -18.73
CA ASP A 215 27.44 -0.34 -18.28
C ASP A 215 27.27 -0.21 -16.75
N ARG A 216 26.49 -1.10 -16.15
CA ARG A 216 26.34 -1.19 -14.68
C ARG A 216 27.70 -1.34 -13.99
N CYS A 217 28.59 -2.15 -14.54
CA CYS A 217 29.91 -2.35 -13.98
C CYS A 217 30.82 -1.14 -14.15
N ASP A 218 30.69 -0.44 -15.28
CA ASP A 218 31.46 0.79 -15.51
C ASP A 218 31.17 1.82 -14.41
N GLU A 219 29.91 1.96 -14.01
CA GLU A 219 29.42 2.92 -13.02
C GLU A 219 29.67 2.51 -11.55
N THR A 220 29.81 1.22 -11.28
CA THR A 220 29.96 0.70 -9.91
C THR A 220 31.40 0.39 -9.53
N LEU A 221 32.27 0.14 -10.52
CA LEU A 221 33.68 -0.15 -10.30
C LEU A 221 34.54 1.12 -10.37
N PRO A 222 35.35 1.44 -9.34
CA PRO A 222 36.16 2.66 -9.35
C PRO A 222 37.36 2.63 -10.31
N TRP A 223 37.78 1.45 -10.75
CA TRP A 223 38.89 1.26 -11.69
C TRP A 223 38.52 0.29 -12.80
N VAL A 224 39.20 0.43 -13.93
CA VAL A 224 39.08 -0.52 -15.05
C VAL A 224 39.65 -1.88 -14.63
N VAL A 225 38.88 -2.92 -14.85
CA VAL A 225 39.24 -4.32 -14.67
C VAL A 225 39.21 -4.99 -16.05
N SER A 226 40.23 -5.80 -16.37
CA SER A 226 40.37 -6.44 -17.68
C SER A 226 40.45 -7.96 -17.62
N ASN A 227 40.73 -8.54 -16.45
CA ASN A 227 40.76 -9.98 -16.21
C ASN A 227 39.56 -10.35 -15.34
N ASP A 228 39.04 -11.58 -15.48
CA ASP A 228 37.93 -12.12 -14.67
C ASP A 228 36.62 -11.31 -14.70
N ILE A 229 36.44 -10.48 -15.74
CA ILE A 229 35.27 -9.61 -15.90
C ILE A 229 33.96 -10.38 -15.91
N GLU A 230 33.87 -11.54 -16.57
CA GLU A 230 32.64 -12.33 -16.62
C GLU A 230 32.18 -12.80 -15.22
N ALA A 231 33.11 -12.98 -14.28
CA ALA A 231 32.81 -13.36 -12.91
C ALA A 231 32.30 -12.18 -12.05
N ILE A 232 32.73 -10.96 -12.37
CA ILE A 232 32.39 -9.72 -11.63
C ILE A 232 31.16 -9.05 -12.25
N CYS A 233 31.06 -9.12 -13.56
CA CYS A 233 30.16 -8.37 -14.43
C CYS A 233 29.53 -9.34 -15.40
N ARG A 234 28.39 -9.92 -15.00
CA ARG A 234 27.57 -10.73 -15.90
C ARG A 234 27.26 -9.88 -17.13
N GLU A 235 27.42 -10.47 -18.32
CA GLU A 235 27.09 -9.85 -19.61
C GLU A 235 28.05 -8.73 -20.07
N ALA A 236 29.24 -8.65 -19.46
CA ALA A 236 30.31 -7.73 -19.85
C ALA A 236 31.44 -8.48 -20.59
N SER A 237 32.06 -7.84 -21.58
CA SER A 237 33.16 -8.43 -22.37
C SER A 237 34.23 -7.40 -22.66
N GLY A 238 35.50 -7.75 -22.40
CA GLY A 238 36.60 -6.79 -22.49
C GLY A 238 36.76 -5.97 -21.20
N PRO A 239 37.57 -4.90 -21.21
CA PRO A 239 37.79 -4.07 -20.04
C PRO A 239 36.55 -3.26 -19.64
N HIS A 240 36.17 -3.29 -18.36
CA HIS A 240 35.03 -2.55 -17.78
C HIS A 240 35.41 -1.90 -16.45
N GLY A 241 34.69 -0.86 -16.03
CA GLY A 241 34.94 -0.10 -14.80
C GLY A 241 35.52 1.29 -15.06
N GLY A 242 35.73 2.04 -13.97
CA GLY A 242 36.39 3.34 -13.99
C GLY A 242 35.46 4.55 -14.13
N LEU A 243 34.14 4.36 -14.20
CA LEU A 243 33.16 5.45 -14.26
C LEU A 243 32.51 5.76 -12.90
N ALA A 244 32.86 5.04 -11.82
CA ALA A 244 32.26 5.27 -10.51
C ALA A 244 32.48 6.70 -9.96
N GLU A 245 33.62 7.34 -10.27
CA GLU A 245 33.82 8.75 -9.91
C GLU A 245 32.81 9.66 -10.63
N GLY A 246 32.54 9.41 -11.90
CA GLY A 246 31.54 10.15 -12.68
C GLY A 246 30.13 9.92 -12.14
N TYR A 247 29.79 8.68 -11.79
CA TYR A 247 28.52 8.32 -11.18
C TYR A 247 28.30 8.98 -9.81
N LEU A 248 29.30 8.95 -8.93
CA LEU A 248 29.24 9.64 -7.63
C LEU A 248 29.18 11.16 -7.79
N ASN A 249 29.90 11.73 -8.77
CA ASN A 249 29.78 13.15 -9.09
C ASN A 249 28.39 13.52 -9.62
N PHE A 250 27.76 12.66 -10.41
CA PHE A 250 26.36 12.83 -10.81
C PHE A 250 25.44 12.91 -9.59
N ILE A 251 25.56 11.98 -8.66
CA ILE A 251 24.74 11.98 -7.44
C ILE A 251 24.97 13.27 -6.64
N ALA A 252 26.23 13.60 -6.38
CA ALA A 252 26.59 14.71 -5.49
C ALA A 252 26.33 16.10 -6.11
N LYS A 253 26.54 16.26 -7.43
CA LYS A 253 26.57 17.57 -8.10
C LYS A 253 25.41 17.82 -9.05
N THR A 254 24.65 16.78 -9.41
CA THR A 254 23.50 16.90 -10.32
C THR A 254 22.21 16.50 -9.62
N LEU A 255 22.11 15.23 -9.18
CA LEU A 255 20.87 14.68 -8.66
C LEU A 255 20.52 15.29 -7.30
N LYS A 256 21.45 15.31 -6.34
CA LYS A 256 21.18 15.86 -5.01
C LYS A 256 20.74 17.34 -5.07
N PRO A 257 21.43 18.24 -5.78
CA PRO A 257 20.95 19.62 -5.93
C PRO A 257 19.58 19.73 -6.60
N TYR A 258 19.25 18.84 -7.56
CA TYR A 258 17.91 18.80 -8.13
C TYR A 258 16.87 18.44 -7.07
N ILE A 259 17.13 17.40 -6.27
CA ILE A 259 16.19 16.94 -5.24
C ILE A 259 16.02 18.02 -4.17
N ASP A 260 17.10 18.62 -3.68
CA ASP A 260 17.05 19.68 -2.65
C ASP A 260 16.30 20.94 -3.10
N ASN A 261 16.29 21.25 -4.41
CA ASN A 261 15.60 22.43 -4.94
C ASN A 261 14.12 22.19 -5.23
N ASN A 262 13.69 20.93 -5.39
CA ASN A 262 12.32 20.59 -5.82
C ASN A 262 11.51 19.87 -4.74
N TYR A 263 12.16 19.35 -3.70
CA TYR A 263 11.52 18.61 -2.61
C TYR A 263 11.89 19.19 -1.24
N ARG A 264 11.08 18.89 -0.24
CA ARG A 264 11.31 19.34 1.13
C ARG A 264 12.31 18.42 1.83
N THR A 265 13.59 18.67 1.58
CA THR A 265 14.74 17.97 2.17
C THR A 265 15.37 18.76 3.31
#